data_AF-A0A9Y1BRW8-F1
#
_entry.id   AF-A0A9Y1BRW8-F1
#
_cell.length_a   1.000
_cell.length_b   1.000
_cell.length_c   1.000
_cell.angle_alpha   90.00
_cell.angle_beta   90.00
_cell.angle_gamma   90.00
#
_symmetry.space_group_name_H-M   'P 1'
#
loop_
_entity.id
_entity.type
_entity.pdbx_description
1 polymer ?
#
loop_
_entity_poly.entity_id
_entity_poly.type
_entity_poly.pdbx_seq_one_letter_code
_entity_poly.pdbx_strand_id
1 'polypeptide(L)'
;METVEKESKDVTIRNVDTELYDQFSTYAKKEGLTTGELFNILFSGFIDQNISPLRLVRRRTHRIKSHERPEVISDMDELTISRKDLEVLKGKKTFFFIRINNLVFNEDVDGKLLSETIHAIGKCDNVQFKGDVPKLVELGLVIKKGSYIYPSDSEKLKDITIRKVSKEVYDAFLAKSKEEEKTTGELFSETLAFYLPTFEIFEYVRIIERETRTYPLIVRDIEELTVSNKDLEQISPKKVLFYRIKKITFEKEVSVQNFEKSIGKIIKCRQVFIPEEIPKLLALARTTEGCETYLGKEKIRCY
;
A
#
# COMPACT_ATOMS: atom_id res chain seq x y z
N MET A 1 -26.48 -17.43 21.38
CA MET A 1 -25.09 -17.74 20.99
C MET A 1 -24.20 -17.15 22.06
N GLU A 2 -23.68 -17.99 22.95
CA GLU A 2 -22.63 -17.59 23.89
C GLU A 2 -21.41 -17.16 23.09
N THR A 3 -20.99 -15.90 23.23
CA THR A 3 -19.69 -15.44 22.77
C THR A 3 -18.64 -16.12 23.63
N VAL A 4 -18.00 -17.17 23.10
CA VAL A 4 -16.78 -17.73 23.69
C VAL A 4 -15.79 -16.57 23.81
N GLU A 5 -15.52 -16.14 25.04
CA GLU A 5 -14.55 -15.11 25.33
C GLU A 5 -13.19 -15.65 24.89
N LYS A 6 -12.64 -15.14 23.78
CA LYS A 6 -11.31 -15.56 23.32
C LYS A 6 -10.30 -15.22 24.41
N GLU A 7 -9.59 -16.22 24.93
CA GLU A 7 -8.53 -16.03 25.93
C GLU A 7 -7.56 -14.93 25.47
N SER A 8 -7.31 -13.96 26.36
CA SER A 8 -6.37 -12.87 26.13
C SER A 8 -5.34 -12.81 27.24
N LYS A 9 -4.15 -12.31 26.92
CA LYS A 9 -3.02 -12.15 27.84
C LYS A 9 -2.28 -10.85 27.56
N ASP A 10 -1.59 -10.36 28.58
CA ASP A 10 -0.60 -9.29 28.41
C ASP A 10 0.71 -9.92 27.97
N VAL A 11 1.34 -9.37 26.93
CA VAL A 11 2.57 -9.90 26.35
C VAL A 11 3.64 -8.85 26.33
N THR A 12 4.86 -9.24 26.65
CA THR A 12 6.04 -8.40 26.47
C THR A 12 6.76 -8.83 25.20
N ILE A 13 7.01 -7.89 24.29
CA ILE A 13 7.82 -8.10 23.09
C ILE A 13 9.10 -7.29 23.29
N ARG A 14 10.23 -7.98 23.29
CA ARG A 14 11.54 -7.35 23.52
C ARG A 14 12.14 -6.84 22.23
N ASN A 15 12.98 -5.82 22.33
CA ASN A 15 13.75 -5.26 21.22
C ASN A 15 12.87 -4.91 20.01
N VAL A 16 11.83 -4.11 20.21
CA VAL A 16 11.00 -3.63 19.11
C VAL A 16 11.55 -2.31 18.59
N ASP A 17 11.52 -2.12 17.27
CA ASP A 17 11.82 -0.84 16.64
C ASP A 17 10.92 0.27 17.21
N THR A 18 11.57 1.23 17.87
CA THR A 18 10.90 2.28 18.62
C THR A 18 10.01 3.14 17.74
N GLU A 19 10.50 3.54 16.58
CA GLU A 19 9.79 4.42 15.67
C GLU A 19 8.55 3.74 15.11
N LEU A 20 8.69 2.49 14.66
CA LEU A 20 7.56 1.72 14.13
C LEU A 20 6.50 1.45 15.19
N TYR A 21 6.90 1.15 16.43
CA TYR A 21 5.93 0.96 17.51
C TYR A 21 5.19 2.25 17.85
N ASP A 22 5.87 3.39 17.84
CA ASP A 22 5.25 4.68 18.14
C ASP A 22 4.25 5.08 17.05
N GLN A 23 4.56 4.82 15.78
CA GLN A 23 3.61 4.94 14.67
C GLN A 23 2.42 4.00 14.82
N PHE A 24 2.65 2.73 15.17
CA PHE A 24 1.61 1.74 15.43
C PHE A 24 0.67 2.13 16.57
N SER A 25 1.22 2.60 17.69
CA SER A 25 0.46 3.08 18.85
C SER A 25 -0.36 4.33 18.51
N THR A 26 0.25 5.27 17.78
CA THR A 26 -0.42 6.49 17.31
C THR A 26 -1.59 6.14 16.38
N TYR A 27 -1.40 5.19 15.45
CA TYR A 27 -2.46 4.73 14.56
C TYR A 27 -3.59 4.03 15.33
N ALA A 28 -3.27 3.14 16.28
CA ALA A 28 -4.27 2.49 17.13
C ALA A 28 -5.15 3.54 17.83
N LYS A 29 -4.54 4.54 18.47
CA LYS A 29 -5.24 5.63 19.13
C LYS A 29 -6.11 6.44 18.16
N LYS A 30 -5.59 6.77 16.98
CA LYS A 30 -6.31 7.50 15.93
C LYS A 30 -7.59 6.77 15.49
N GLU A 31 -7.53 5.44 15.38
CA GLU A 31 -8.65 4.59 15.00
C GLU A 31 -9.56 4.19 16.18
N GLY A 32 -9.30 4.71 17.38
CA GLY A 32 -10.07 4.37 18.59
C GLY A 32 -9.87 2.92 19.08
N LEU A 33 -8.73 2.31 18.73
CA LEU A 33 -8.35 0.95 19.11
C LEU A 33 -7.27 0.98 20.20
N THR A 34 -7.23 -0.06 21.00
CA THR A 34 -6.04 -0.36 21.83
C THR A 34 -4.93 -1.00 20.98
N THR A 35 -3.68 -0.91 21.44
CA THR A 35 -2.55 -1.60 20.78
C THR A 35 -2.76 -3.11 20.71
N GLY A 36 -3.38 -3.73 21.73
CA GLY A 36 -3.74 -5.16 21.70
C GLY A 36 -4.77 -5.52 20.64
N GLU A 37 -5.78 -4.68 20.44
CA GLU A 37 -6.77 -4.90 19.37
C GLU A 37 -6.16 -4.74 17.99
N LEU A 38 -5.35 -3.70 17.77
CA LEU A 38 -4.67 -3.52 16.50
C LEU A 38 -3.66 -4.64 16.23
N PHE A 39 -2.95 -5.11 17.27
CA PHE A 39 -2.09 -6.30 17.20
C PHE A 39 -2.91 -7.51 16.73
N ASN A 40 -4.02 -7.81 17.40
CA ASN A 40 -4.86 -8.96 17.06
C ASN A 40 -5.34 -8.89 15.60
N ILE A 41 -5.73 -7.70 15.14
CA ILE A 41 -6.16 -7.47 13.76
C ILE A 41 -5.02 -7.69 12.77
N LEU A 42 -3.86 -7.05 13.01
CA LEU A 42 -2.68 -7.16 12.15
C LEU A 42 -2.19 -8.59 12.03
N PHE A 43 -1.94 -9.22 13.17
CA PHE A 43 -1.28 -10.51 13.22
C PHE A 43 -2.21 -11.64 12.82
N SER A 44 -3.52 -11.52 13.05
CA SER A 44 -4.47 -12.48 12.45
C SER A 44 -4.38 -12.49 10.93
N GLY A 45 -4.27 -11.32 10.27
CA GLY A 45 -4.16 -11.25 8.81
C GLY A 45 -2.75 -11.46 8.25
N PHE A 46 -1.72 -11.30 9.10
CA PHE A 46 -0.35 -11.69 8.76
C PHE A 46 -0.21 -13.22 8.74
N ILE A 47 -0.77 -13.89 9.76
CA ILE A 47 -0.73 -15.34 9.93
C ILE A 47 -1.68 -16.00 8.93
N ASP A 48 -2.94 -15.54 8.87
CA ASP A 48 -3.89 -15.95 7.84
C ASP A 48 -3.75 -15.02 6.62
N GLN A 49 -2.83 -15.40 5.74
CA GLN A 49 -2.49 -14.62 4.54
C GLN A 49 -3.66 -14.43 3.55
N ASN A 50 -4.81 -15.06 3.78
CA ASN A 50 -6.03 -14.84 3.00
C ASN A 50 -6.85 -13.63 3.51
N ILE A 51 -6.53 -13.12 4.71
CA ILE A 51 -7.24 -12.02 5.35
C ILE A 51 -6.33 -10.79 5.39
N SER A 52 -6.56 -9.83 4.49
CA SER A 52 -5.91 -8.53 4.59
C SER A 52 -6.26 -7.85 5.93
N PRO A 53 -5.28 -7.48 6.77
CA PRO A 53 -5.54 -6.80 8.05
C PRO A 53 -6.39 -5.54 7.94
N LEU A 54 -6.25 -4.80 6.84
CA LEU A 54 -7.09 -3.64 6.51
C LEU A 54 -8.58 -3.99 6.48
N ARG A 55 -8.93 -5.21 6.03
CA ARG A 55 -10.32 -5.68 5.99
C ARG A 55 -10.88 -5.91 7.40
N LEU A 56 -10.04 -6.32 8.34
CA LEU A 56 -10.44 -6.53 9.74
C LEU A 56 -10.61 -5.19 10.46
N VAL A 57 -9.72 -4.21 10.21
CA VAL A 57 -9.92 -2.83 10.68
C VAL A 57 -11.22 -2.24 10.11
N ARG A 58 -11.47 -2.42 8.79
CA ARG A 58 -12.69 -1.97 8.08
C ARG A 58 -13.99 -2.42 8.75
N ARG A 59 -14.07 -3.70 9.16
CA ARG A 59 -15.30 -4.28 9.72
C ARG A 59 -15.68 -3.71 11.09
N ARG A 60 -14.70 -3.21 11.84
CA ARG A 60 -14.93 -2.64 13.17
C ARG A 60 -15.26 -1.15 13.13
N THR A 61 -14.65 -0.38 12.23
CA THR A 61 -14.80 1.09 12.28
C THR A 61 -15.93 1.64 11.40
N HIS A 62 -16.29 1.01 10.26
CA HIS A 62 -17.27 1.60 9.34
C HIS A 62 -18.07 0.56 8.52
N ARG A 63 -19.41 0.64 8.52
CA ARG A 63 -20.30 -0.10 7.60
C ARG A 63 -20.29 0.56 6.22
N ILE A 64 -19.51 0.06 5.28
CA ILE A 64 -19.59 0.48 3.86
C ILE A 64 -19.83 -0.75 2.99
N LYS A 65 -20.75 -0.62 2.03
CA LYS A 65 -20.99 -1.61 0.96
C LYS A 65 -19.68 -1.81 0.19
N SER A 66 -19.09 -3.00 0.28
CA SER A 66 -17.87 -3.32 -0.44
C SER A 66 -18.17 -3.37 -1.94
N HIS A 67 -17.29 -2.78 -2.75
CA HIS A 67 -17.19 -3.14 -4.16
C HIS A 67 -16.87 -4.64 -4.26
N GLU A 68 -17.15 -5.22 -5.42
CA GLU A 68 -16.89 -6.63 -5.71
C GLU A 68 -15.43 -6.97 -5.37
N ARG A 69 -15.23 -8.07 -4.63
CA ARG A 69 -13.88 -8.43 -4.16
C ARG A 69 -13.04 -8.85 -5.36
N PRO A 70 -11.77 -8.44 -5.43
CA PRO A 70 -10.88 -8.99 -6.42
C PRO A 70 -10.73 -10.50 -6.17
N GLU A 71 -10.76 -11.27 -7.25
CA GLU A 71 -10.40 -12.69 -7.23
C GLU A 71 -8.90 -12.81 -6.99
N VAL A 72 -8.50 -13.80 -6.20
CA VAL A 72 -7.09 -14.01 -5.86
C VAL A 72 -6.54 -15.16 -6.68
N ILE A 73 -5.43 -14.92 -7.37
CA ILE A 73 -4.65 -15.93 -8.08
C ILE A 73 -3.29 -16.01 -7.40
N SER A 74 -2.93 -17.18 -6.86
CA SER A 74 -1.77 -17.29 -6.00
C SER A 74 -1.11 -18.65 -5.98
N ASP A 75 0.09 -18.68 -5.38
CA ASP A 75 0.84 -19.90 -5.03
C ASP A 75 1.24 -20.73 -6.24
N MET A 76 1.90 -20.07 -7.20
CA MET A 76 2.34 -20.68 -8.46
C MET A 76 3.80 -20.39 -8.74
N ASP A 77 4.50 -21.35 -9.33
CA ASP A 77 5.89 -21.11 -9.78
C ASP A 77 5.91 -20.19 -11.00
N GLU A 78 5.06 -20.47 -12.00
CA GLU A 78 5.02 -19.71 -13.25
C GLU A 78 3.58 -19.45 -13.69
N LEU A 79 3.31 -18.23 -14.17
CA LEU A 79 2.04 -17.87 -14.77
C LEU A 79 2.25 -16.91 -15.95
N THR A 80 1.73 -17.27 -17.11
CA THR A 80 1.71 -16.39 -18.29
C THR A 80 0.27 -16.02 -18.63
N ILE A 81 0.03 -14.74 -18.90
CA ILE A 81 -1.29 -14.15 -19.12
C ILE A 81 -1.32 -13.45 -20.47
N SER A 82 -2.31 -13.81 -21.29
CA SER A 82 -2.63 -13.17 -22.57
C SER A 82 -3.79 -12.19 -22.44
N ARG A 83 -4.02 -11.39 -23.49
CA ARG A 83 -5.22 -10.52 -23.59
C ARG A 83 -6.50 -11.33 -23.47
N LYS A 84 -6.55 -12.49 -24.11
CA LYS A 84 -7.73 -13.37 -24.14
C LYS A 84 -8.16 -13.78 -22.73
N ASP A 85 -7.21 -14.00 -21.82
CA ASP A 85 -7.47 -14.39 -20.43
C ASP A 85 -8.15 -13.27 -19.64
N LEU A 86 -7.82 -12.01 -19.93
CA LEU A 86 -8.32 -10.84 -19.22
C LEU A 86 -9.60 -10.26 -19.83
N GLU A 87 -9.75 -10.26 -21.16
CA GLU A 87 -10.86 -9.60 -21.85
C GLU A 87 -12.22 -10.19 -21.53
N VAL A 88 -12.32 -11.51 -21.35
CA VAL A 88 -13.58 -12.20 -21.01
C VAL A 88 -14.17 -11.71 -19.68
N LEU A 89 -13.29 -11.22 -18.79
CA LEU A 89 -13.56 -10.86 -17.40
C LEU A 89 -13.53 -9.34 -17.17
N LYS A 90 -13.18 -8.58 -18.21
CA LYS A 90 -13.17 -7.11 -18.20
C LYS A 90 -14.51 -6.53 -17.79
N GLY A 91 -14.48 -5.60 -16.82
CA GLY A 91 -15.66 -4.94 -16.27
C GLY A 91 -16.55 -5.82 -15.39
N LYS A 92 -16.20 -7.11 -15.21
CA LYS A 92 -16.94 -8.06 -14.35
C LYS A 92 -16.17 -8.36 -13.08
N LYS A 93 -14.86 -8.57 -13.18
CA LYS A 93 -14.01 -8.92 -12.04
C LYS A 93 -12.68 -8.21 -12.13
N THR A 94 -12.03 -8.05 -10.98
CA THR A 94 -10.63 -7.64 -10.89
C THR A 94 -9.81 -8.73 -10.22
N PHE A 95 -8.51 -8.77 -10.49
CA PHE A 95 -7.62 -9.82 -9.99
C PHE A 95 -6.53 -9.27 -9.07
N PHE A 96 -6.22 -10.01 -8.02
CA PHE A 96 -5.03 -9.83 -7.21
C PHE A 96 -4.12 -11.04 -7.41
N PHE A 97 -3.00 -10.81 -8.09
CA PHE A 97 -1.94 -11.81 -8.21
C PHE A 97 -1.01 -11.75 -7.01
N ILE A 98 -0.77 -12.88 -6.35
CA ILE A 98 0.06 -12.91 -5.15
C ILE A 98 0.87 -14.20 -5.02
N ARG A 99 2.14 -14.15 -4.61
CA ARG A 99 3.01 -15.35 -4.45
C ARG A 99 3.12 -16.14 -5.75
N ILE A 100 3.60 -15.48 -6.80
CA ILE A 100 3.93 -16.11 -8.07
C ILE A 100 5.40 -15.82 -8.37
N ASN A 101 6.23 -16.86 -8.55
CA ASN A 101 7.67 -16.64 -8.71
C ASN A 101 7.94 -15.92 -10.05
N ASN A 102 7.39 -16.42 -11.16
CA ASN A 102 7.49 -15.80 -12.49
C ASN A 102 6.10 -15.46 -13.06
N LEU A 103 5.74 -14.18 -13.09
CA LEU A 103 4.49 -13.68 -13.68
C LEU A 103 4.78 -12.90 -14.96
N VAL A 104 4.25 -13.37 -16.10
CA VAL A 104 4.48 -12.76 -17.41
C VAL A 104 3.15 -12.33 -18.03
N PHE A 105 3.03 -11.05 -18.39
CA PHE A 105 1.99 -10.55 -19.27
C PHE A 105 2.54 -10.48 -20.69
N ASN A 106 1.85 -11.13 -21.63
CA ASN A 106 2.27 -11.23 -23.02
C ASN A 106 2.22 -9.88 -23.76
N GLU A 107 2.83 -9.84 -24.96
CA GLU A 107 2.92 -8.65 -25.81
C GLU A 107 1.56 -8.09 -26.22
N ASP A 108 0.52 -8.93 -26.24
CA ASP A 108 -0.85 -8.54 -26.57
C ASP A 108 -1.57 -7.82 -25.43
N VAL A 109 -1.00 -7.78 -24.22
CA VAL A 109 -1.58 -7.13 -23.04
C VAL A 109 -1.10 -5.69 -22.91
N ASP A 110 -2.03 -4.73 -23.02
CA ASP A 110 -1.74 -3.30 -22.87
C ASP A 110 -2.04 -2.76 -21.46
N GLY A 111 -1.49 -1.58 -21.15
CA GLY A 111 -1.67 -0.92 -19.85
C GLY A 111 -3.10 -0.57 -19.48
N LYS A 112 -3.98 -0.32 -20.46
CA LYS A 112 -5.39 -0.01 -20.21
C LYS A 112 -6.14 -1.24 -19.73
N LEU A 113 -5.95 -2.37 -20.40
CA LEU A 113 -6.52 -3.66 -20.00
C LEU A 113 -6.04 -4.04 -18.60
N LEU A 114 -4.75 -3.87 -18.30
CA LEU A 114 -4.20 -4.12 -16.98
C LEU A 114 -4.83 -3.23 -15.91
N SER A 115 -4.98 -1.94 -16.19
CA SER A 115 -5.57 -0.99 -15.25
C SER A 115 -7.05 -1.28 -14.99
N GLU A 116 -7.80 -1.81 -15.95
CA GLU A 116 -9.22 -2.15 -15.79
C GLU A 116 -9.45 -3.52 -15.12
N THR A 117 -8.51 -4.46 -15.24
CA THR A 117 -8.68 -5.85 -14.79
C THR A 117 -7.84 -6.22 -13.57
N ILE A 118 -6.72 -5.54 -13.32
CA ILE A 118 -5.81 -5.89 -12.23
C ILE A 118 -5.98 -4.93 -11.07
N HIS A 119 -6.20 -5.49 -9.89
CA HIS A 119 -6.26 -4.75 -8.63
C HIS A 119 -4.85 -4.45 -8.13
N ALA A 120 -4.01 -5.48 -8.01
CA ALA A 120 -2.62 -5.39 -7.60
C ALA A 120 -1.87 -6.69 -7.95
N ILE A 121 -0.55 -6.63 -7.86
CA ILE A 121 0.39 -7.75 -7.96
C ILE A 121 1.32 -7.64 -6.74
N GLY A 122 1.42 -8.67 -5.90
CA GLY A 122 2.22 -8.58 -4.67
C GLY A 122 2.96 -9.87 -4.35
N LYS A 123 4.12 -9.78 -3.69
CA LYS A 123 4.94 -10.95 -3.36
C LYS A 123 5.22 -11.85 -4.59
N CYS A 124 5.47 -11.25 -5.75
CA CYS A 124 5.93 -11.96 -6.93
C CYS A 124 7.41 -11.60 -7.16
N ASP A 125 8.25 -12.57 -7.49
CA ASP A 125 9.70 -12.36 -7.56
C ASP A 125 10.10 -11.67 -8.87
N ASN A 126 9.56 -12.16 -9.99
CA ASN A 126 9.81 -11.65 -11.32
C ASN A 126 8.48 -11.37 -12.03
N VAL A 127 8.18 -10.09 -12.24
CA VAL A 127 7.00 -9.63 -12.98
C VAL A 127 7.46 -9.00 -14.28
N GLN A 128 7.00 -9.51 -15.41
CA GLN A 128 7.37 -9.05 -16.74
C GLN A 128 6.13 -8.58 -17.51
N PHE A 129 6.21 -7.36 -18.04
CA PHE A 129 5.24 -6.82 -18.98
C PHE A 129 5.91 -6.80 -20.36
N LYS A 130 5.47 -7.66 -21.28
CA LYS A 130 6.05 -7.72 -22.63
C LYS A 130 5.40 -6.75 -23.62
N GLY A 131 4.18 -6.29 -23.33
CA GLY A 131 3.45 -5.31 -24.14
C GLY A 131 3.84 -3.86 -23.84
N ASP A 132 3.21 -2.92 -24.55
CA ASP A 132 3.33 -1.48 -24.27
C ASP A 132 2.53 -1.12 -23.01
N VAL A 133 3.21 -1.17 -21.86
CA VAL A 133 2.63 -0.84 -20.55
C VAL A 133 3.25 0.46 -20.03
N PRO A 134 2.42 1.47 -19.72
CA PRO A 134 2.92 2.72 -19.15
C PRO A 134 3.59 2.47 -17.81
N LYS A 135 4.72 3.14 -17.56
CA LYS A 135 5.50 2.97 -16.32
C LYS A 135 4.67 3.17 -15.04
N LEU A 136 3.69 4.09 -15.04
CA LEU A 136 2.84 4.32 -13.86
C LEU A 136 1.89 3.14 -13.60
N VAL A 137 1.48 2.41 -14.63
CA VAL A 137 0.69 1.18 -14.49
C VAL A 137 1.58 0.08 -13.91
N GLU A 138 2.79 -0.12 -14.43
CA GLU A 138 3.72 -1.12 -13.91
C GLU A 138 4.05 -0.87 -12.43
N LEU A 139 4.50 0.35 -12.12
CA LEU A 139 4.87 0.75 -10.76
C LEU A 139 3.66 0.75 -9.81
N GLY A 140 2.48 1.08 -10.33
CA GLY A 140 1.26 1.21 -9.54
C GLY A 140 0.54 -0.11 -9.25
N LEU A 141 0.73 -1.12 -10.10
CA LEU A 141 0.19 -2.47 -9.90
C LEU A 141 1.11 -3.33 -9.06
N VAL A 142 2.43 -3.21 -9.21
CA VAL A 142 3.41 -4.06 -8.53
C VAL A 142 3.73 -3.51 -7.14
N ILE A 143 3.20 -4.19 -6.12
CA ILE A 143 3.47 -3.95 -4.71
C ILE A 143 4.85 -4.55 -4.38
N LYS A 144 5.88 -3.70 -4.46
CA LYS A 144 7.21 -4.05 -3.95
C LYS A 144 7.19 -4.12 -2.43
N LYS A 145 7.89 -5.13 -1.89
CA LYS A 145 8.23 -5.18 -0.46
C LYS A 145 9.27 -4.08 -0.23
N GLY A 146 8.97 -3.12 0.64
CA GLY A 146 9.97 -2.14 1.05
C GLY A 146 11.15 -2.85 1.71
N SER A 147 12.37 -2.36 1.51
CA SER A 147 13.53 -2.85 2.23
C SER A 147 13.48 -2.30 3.66
N TYR A 148 13.09 -3.15 4.61
CA TYR A 148 13.25 -2.86 6.03
C TYR A 148 14.51 -3.56 6.53
N ILE A 149 15.37 -2.81 7.21
CA ILE A 149 16.56 -3.34 7.88
C ILE A 149 16.31 -3.14 9.36
N TYR A 150 16.23 -4.25 10.09
CA TYR A 150 16.05 -4.20 11.53
C TYR A 150 17.25 -3.51 12.20
N PRO A 151 17.04 -2.52 13.09
CA PRO A 151 18.13 -1.77 13.69
C PRO A 151 19.05 -2.69 14.51
N SER A 152 20.36 -2.58 14.28
CA SER A 152 21.37 -3.20 15.14
C SER A 152 21.68 -2.36 16.38
N ASP A 153 21.30 -1.09 16.36
CA ASP A 153 21.54 -0.12 17.43
C ASP A 153 20.48 -0.25 18.52
N SER A 154 20.91 -0.60 19.73
CA SER A 154 20.02 -0.77 20.89
C SER A 154 19.29 0.51 21.29
N GLU A 155 19.80 1.70 20.95
CA GLU A 155 19.10 2.96 21.27
C GLU A 155 17.80 3.13 20.46
N LYS A 156 17.70 2.43 19.32
CA LYS A 156 16.49 2.42 18.48
C LYS A 156 15.50 1.32 18.87
N LEU A 157 15.86 0.47 19.82
CA LEU A 157 15.08 -0.69 20.24
C LEU A 157 14.53 -0.49 21.65
N LYS A 158 13.31 -0.95 21.89
CA LYS A 158 12.70 -0.93 23.23
C LYS A 158 11.87 -2.16 23.51
N ASP A 159 11.78 -2.51 24.79
CA ASP A 159 10.85 -3.52 25.26
C ASP A 159 9.45 -2.90 25.42
N ILE A 160 8.44 -3.56 24.87
CA ILE A 160 7.05 -3.10 24.94
C ILE A 160 6.19 -4.14 25.62
N THR A 161 5.13 -3.69 26.29
CA THR A 161 4.06 -4.57 26.78
C THR A 161 2.76 -4.22 26.07
N ILE A 162 2.19 -5.19 25.36
CA ILE A 162 0.91 -5.07 24.68
C ILE A 162 -0.12 -5.85 25.50
N ARG A 163 -1.17 -5.15 25.93
CA ARG A 163 -2.21 -5.72 26.78
C ARG A 163 -3.33 -6.34 25.97
N LYS A 164 -4.04 -7.33 26.55
CA LYS A 164 -5.22 -7.97 25.94
C LYS A 164 -4.98 -8.53 24.52
N VAL A 165 -3.81 -9.11 24.30
CA VAL A 165 -3.50 -9.82 23.07
C VAL A 165 -4.16 -11.20 23.10
N SER A 166 -4.79 -11.62 22.01
CA SER A 166 -5.37 -12.95 21.87
C SER A 166 -4.26 -14.00 21.98
N LYS A 167 -4.45 -14.97 22.88
CA LYS A 167 -3.46 -16.04 23.11
C LYS A 167 -3.20 -16.84 21.84
N GLU A 168 -4.25 -17.22 21.13
CA GLU A 168 -4.19 -17.90 19.83
C GLU A 168 -3.32 -17.15 18.81
N VAL A 169 -3.58 -15.85 18.61
CA VAL A 169 -2.84 -15.01 17.65
C VAL A 169 -1.38 -14.87 18.05
N TYR A 170 -1.11 -14.66 19.34
CA TYR A 170 0.26 -14.52 19.83
C TYR A 170 1.05 -15.83 19.74
N ASP A 171 0.45 -16.96 20.07
CA ASP A 171 1.12 -18.26 20.03
C ASP A 171 1.46 -18.64 18.58
N ALA A 172 0.59 -18.33 17.62
CA ALA A 172 0.88 -18.48 16.20
C ALA A 172 1.95 -17.49 15.70
N PHE A 173 1.96 -16.25 16.19
CA PHE A 173 3.05 -15.30 15.93
C PHE A 173 4.41 -15.81 16.47
N LEU A 174 4.44 -16.39 17.67
CA LEU A 174 5.65 -17.02 18.23
C LEU A 174 6.13 -18.22 17.40
N ALA A 175 5.20 -19.06 16.94
CA ALA A 175 5.55 -20.18 16.06
C ALA A 175 6.19 -19.66 14.76
N LYS A 176 5.61 -18.60 14.17
CA LYS A 176 6.13 -18.00 12.95
C LYS A 176 7.50 -17.35 13.13
N SER A 177 7.75 -16.67 14.26
CA SER A 177 9.06 -16.08 14.53
C SER A 177 10.15 -17.15 14.63
N LYS A 178 9.84 -18.30 15.25
CA LYS A 178 10.76 -19.44 15.30
C LYS A 178 11.00 -20.06 13.94
N GLU A 179 9.95 -20.24 13.14
CA GLU A 179 10.03 -20.77 11.77
C GLU A 179 10.92 -19.89 10.88
N GLU A 180 10.84 -18.55 11.01
CA GLU A 180 11.66 -17.60 10.27
C GLU A 180 13.02 -17.32 10.90
N GLU A 181 13.39 -18.03 11.98
CA GLU A 181 14.64 -17.84 12.74
C GLU A 181 14.85 -16.38 13.22
N LYS A 182 13.76 -15.69 13.58
CA LYS A 182 13.75 -14.30 14.06
C LYS A 182 13.33 -14.22 15.51
N THR A 183 13.83 -13.19 16.21
CA THR A 183 13.26 -12.79 17.49
C THR A 183 11.86 -12.23 17.30
N THR A 184 11.06 -12.23 18.37
CA THR A 184 9.72 -11.61 18.34
C THR A 184 9.79 -10.10 18.07
N GLY A 185 10.85 -9.42 18.54
CA GLY A 185 11.05 -8.00 18.27
C GLY A 185 11.27 -7.70 16.80
N GLU A 186 12.14 -8.49 16.16
CA GLU A 186 12.43 -8.41 14.73
C GLU A 186 11.20 -8.68 13.88
N LEU A 187 10.53 -9.82 14.07
CA LEU A 187 9.37 -10.17 13.26
C LEU A 187 8.22 -9.18 13.46
N PHE A 188 8.00 -8.71 14.69
CA PHE A 188 6.99 -7.69 14.97
C PHE A 188 7.31 -6.38 14.22
N SER A 189 8.55 -5.91 14.31
CA SER A 189 9.00 -4.68 13.65
C SER A 189 8.93 -4.78 12.13
N GLU A 190 9.37 -5.89 11.54
CA GLU A 190 9.25 -6.14 10.10
C GLU A 190 7.77 -6.15 9.65
N THR A 191 6.89 -6.77 10.46
CA THR A 191 5.45 -6.78 10.17
C THR A 191 4.86 -5.37 10.21
N LEU A 192 5.24 -4.55 11.19
CA LEU A 192 4.83 -3.14 11.26
C LEU A 192 5.35 -2.36 10.05
N ALA A 193 6.63 -2.50 9.71
CA ALA A 193 7.23 -1.85 8.54
C ALA A 193 6.50 -2.18 7.24
N PHE A 194 5.92 -3.39 7.14
CA PHE A 194 5.13 -3.80 5.98
C PHE A 194 3.71 -3.20 5.97
N TYR A 195 3.00 -3.23 7.10
CA TYR A 195 1.56 -2.85 7.13
C TYR A 195 1.29 -1.37 7.40
N LEU A 196 2.07 -0.71 8.27
CA LEU A 196 1.92 0.73 8.56
C LEU A 196 1.88 1.61 7.30
N PRO A 197 2.77 1.41 6.30
CA PRO A 197 2.68 2.11 5.01
C PRO A 197 1.27 2.15 4.41
N THR A 198 0.57 1.03 4.50
CA THR A 198 -0.73 0.88 3.88
C THR A 198 -1.82 1.55 4.71
N PHE A 199 -1.69 1.54 6.04
CA PHE A 199 -2.59 2.27 6.95
C PHE A 199 -2.52 3.78 6.75
N GLU A 200 -1.34 4.33 6.50
CA GLU A 200 -1.17 5.77 6.30
C GLU A 200 -1.91 6.29 5.07
N ILE A 201 -1.89 5.53 3.97
CA ILE A 201 -2.52 5.95 2.71
C ILE A 201 -3.98 5.50 2.59
N PHE A 202 -4.45 4.67 3.52
CA PHE A 202 -5.72 3.96 3.40
C PHE A 202 -6.93 4.89 3.20
N GLU A 203 -7.04 5.95 3.98
CA GLU A 203 -8.17 6.88 3.87
C GLU A 203 -8.14 7.64 2.54
N TYR A 204 -6.97 7.98 2.01
CA TYR A 204 -6.84 8.60 0.69
C TYR A 204 -7.24 7.64 -0.43
N VAL A 205 -6.82 6.38 -0.35
CA VAL A 205 -7.25 5.32 -1.27
C VAL A 205 -8.77 5.25 -1.32
N ARG A 206 -9.45 5.30 -0.17
CA ARG A 206 -10.93 5.27 -0.11
C ARG A 206 -11.58 6.48 -0.72
N ILE A 207 -11.04 7.68 -0.47
CA ILE A 207 -11.58 8.91 -1.04
C ILE A 207 -11.51 8.82 -2.56
N ILE A 208 -10.36 8.40 -3.10
CA ILE A 208 -10.15 8.24 -4.55
C ILE A 208 -11.06 7.13 -5.11
N GLU A 209 -11.19 6.01 -4.41
CA GLU A 209 -12.05 4.89 -4.83
C GLU A 209 -13.53 5.30 -4.87
N ARG A 210 -14.00 6.11 -3.92
CA ARG A 210 -15.37 6.66 -3.93
C ARG A 210 -15.60 7.62 -5.09
N GLU A 211 -14.61 8.46 -5.38
CA GLU A 211 -14.67 9.45 -6.45
C GLU A 211 -14.66 8.78 -7.83
N THR A 212 -13.73 7.85 -8.05
CA THR A 212 -13.47 7.25 -9.38
C THR A 212 -14.19 5.93 -9.61
N ARG A 213 -14.74 5.31 -8.55
CA ARG A 213 -15.24 3.93 -8.56
C ARG A 213 -14.18 2.89 -8.93
N THR A 214 -12.89 3.25 -8.84
CA THR A 214 -11.76 2.38 -9.14
C THR A 214 -10.71 2.45 -8.04
N TYR A 215 -10.02 1.34 -7.80
CA TYR A 215 -8.87 1.36 -6.89
C TYR A 215 -7.71 2.15 -7.54
N PRO A 216 -7.09 3.12 -6.85
CA PRO A 216 -6.00 3.89 -7.43
C PRO A 216 -4.75 3.05 -7.70
N LEU A 217 -3.95 3.47 -8.68
CA LEU A 217 -2.58 3.01 -8.83
C LEU A 217 -1.74 3.60 -7.70
N ILE A 218 -1.03 2.77 -6.94
CA ILE A 218 -0.22 3.23 -5.81
C ILE A 218 1.24 3.14 -6.19
N VAL A 219 1.85 4.27 -6.54
CA VAL A 219 3.26 4.37 -6.89
C VAL A 219 4.03 4.81 -5.66
N ARG A 220 4.94 3.97 -5.16
CA ARG A 220 5.58 4.21 -3.87
C ARG A 220 7.03 3.73 -3.77
N ASP A 221 7.73 4.26 -2.77
CA ASP A 221 9.08 3.82 -2.37
C ASP A 221 10.10 3.93 -3.51
N ILE A 222 10.13 5.10 -4.17
CA ILE A 222 11.01 5.40 -5.31
C ILE A 222 11.94 6.57 -4.94
N GLU A 223 13.21 6.48 -5.32
CA GLU A 223 14.17 7.59 -5.12
C GLU A 223 13.81 8.80 -5.98
N GLU A 224 13.75 8.66 -7.30
CA GLU A 224 13.38 9.74 -8.22
C GLU A 224 12.38 9.28 -9.27
N LEU A 225 11.37 10.10 -9.56
CA LEU A 225 10.37 9.84 -10.58
C LEU A 225 10.04 11.11 -11.38
N THR A 226 10.23 11.05 -12.69
CA THR A 226 9.72 12.08 -13.62
C THR A 226 8.41 11.61 -14.22
N VAL A 227 7.40 12.48 -14.28
CA VAL A 227 6.05 12.18 -14.79
C VAL A 227 5.71 13.14 -15.93
N SER A 228 5.53 12.58 -17.12
CA SER A 228 5.13 13.30 -18.32
C SER A 228 3.61 13.46 -18.42
N ASN A 229 3.16 14.32 -19.33
CA ASN A 229 1.74 14.43 -19.66
C ASN A 229 1.19 13.12 -20.24
N LYS A 230 2.00 12.43 -21.06
CA LYS A 230 1.65 11.13 -21.68
C LYS A 230 1.42 10.05 -20.61
N ASP A 231 2.27 10.00 -19.58
CA ASP A 231 2.12 9.05 -18.47
C ASP A 231 0.75 9.18 -17.80
N LEU A 232 0.26 10.42 -17.60
CA LEU A 232 -1.02 10.68 -16.95
C LEU A 232 -2.23 10.38 -17.85
N GLU A 233 -2.08 10.48 -19.17
CA GLU A 233 -3.15 10.15 -20.12
C GLU A 233 -3.44 8.66 -20.17
N GLN A 234 -2.39 7.84 -20.03
CA GLN A 234 -2.48 6.40 -20.20
C GLN A 234 -3.01 5.64 -18.97
N ILE A 235 -3.18 6.30 -17.81
CA ILE A 235 -3.67 5.65 -16.58
C ILE A 235 -5.19 5.78 -16.37
N SER A 236 -5.90 6.55 -17.19
CA SER A 236 -7.36 6.70 -17.10
C SER A 236 -8.06 5.33 -17.27
N PRO A 237 -9.11 5.01 -16.49
CA PRO A 237 -9.84 5.87 -15.55
C PRO A 237 -9.28 5.91 -14.13
N LYS A 238 -8.20 5.18 -13.84
CA LYS A 238 -7.59 5.17 -12.51
C LYS A 238 -6.89 6.50 -12.23
N LYS A 239 -6.91 6.88 -10.96
CA LYS A 239 -6.01 7.91 -10.44
C LYS A 239 -4.76 7.27 -9.85
N VAL A 240 -3.66 8.01 -9.88
CA VAL A 240 -2.42 7.64 -9.20
C VAL A 240 -2.33 8.30 -7.82
N LEU A 241 -1.90 7.52 -6.83
CA LEU A 241 -1.49 7.97 -5.52
C LEU A 241 0.02 7.76 -5.42
N PHE A 242 0.75 8.86 -5.27
CA PHE A 242 2.20 8.85 -5.05
C PHE A 242 2.50 8.87 -3.54
N TYR A 243 3.37 7.97 -3.08
CA TYR A 243 3.64 7.81 -1.65
C TYR A 243 5.10 7.49 -1.36
N ARG A 244 5.74 8.22 -0.44
CA ARG A 244 7.16 8.02 -0.06
C ARG A 244 8.10 7.99 -1.26
N ILE A 245 7.99 9.01 -2.11
CA ILE A 245 8.93 9.23 -3.20
C ILE A 245 9.87 10.36 -2.80
N LYS A 246 11.18 10.14 -2.82
CA LYS A 246 12.14 11.17 -2.37
C LYS A 246 12.11 12.40 -3.29
N LYS A 247 11.97 12.20 -4.60
CA LYS A 247 11.80 13.31 -5.55
C LYS A 247 10.84 12.94 -6.67
N ILE A 248 9.80 13.76 -6.87
CA ILE A 248 8.90 13.68 -8.01
C ILE A 248 8.94 14.97 -8.82
N THR A 249 9.07 14.85 -10.14
CA THR A 249 9.10 15.97 -11.06
C THR A 249 8.04 15.76 -12.13
N PHE A 250 7.05 16.65 -12.17
CA PHE A 250 6.10 16.72 -13.27
C PHE A 250 6.69 17.58 -14.39
N GLU A 251 6.69 17.07 -15.61
CA GLU A 251 7.21 17.78 -16.78
C GLU A 251 6.36 19.02 -17.12
N LYS A 252 6.96 20.00 -17.80
CA LYS A 252 6.32 21.30 -18.08
C LYS A 252 5.07 21.15 -18.94
N GLU A 253 5.02 20.15 -19.81
CA GLU A 253 3.89 19.89 -20.70
C GLU A 253 2.68 19.25 -19.98
N VAL A 254 2.78 18.94 -18.68
CA VAL A 254 1.66 18.40 -17.89
C VAL A 254 0.54 19.43 -17.80
N SER A 255 -0.58 19.15 -18.48
CA SER A 255 -1.74 20.03 -18.48
C SER A 255 -2.48 20.01 -17.14
N VAL A 256 -3.15 21.12 -16.82
CA VAL A 256 -4.04 21.24 -15.66
C VAL A 256 -5.08 20.13 -15.64
N GLN A 257 -5.68 19.83 -16.79
CA GLN A 257 -6.71 18.81 -16.93
C GLN A 257 -6.18 17.41 -16.60
N ASN A 258 -5.01 17.04 -17.14
CA ASN A 258 -4.42 15.72 -16.86
C ASN A 258 -3.94 15.62 -15.41
N PHE A 259 -3.37 16.68 -14.85
CA PHE A 259 -2.99 16.73 -13.45
C PHE A 259 -4.20 16.51 -12.53
N GLU A 260 -5.30 17.23 -12.77
CA GLU A 260 -6.51 17.13 -11.95
C GLU A 260 -7.18 15.75 -12.04
N LYS A 261 -7.33 15.25 -13.28
CA LYS A 261 -8.06 14.00 -13.55
C LYS A 261 -7.29 12.77 -13.10
N SER A 262 -5.95 12.78 -13.21
CA SER A 262 -5.14 11.58 -13.07
C SER A 262 -4.46 11.49 -11.70
N ILE A 263 -4.23 12.60 -10.99
CA ILE A 263 -3.57 12.57 -9.68
C ILE A 263 -4.61 12.58 -8.57
N GLY A 264 -4.61 11.51 -7.77
CA GLY A 264 -5.41 11.43 -6.55
C GLY A 264 -4.76 12.19 -5.40
N LYS A 265 -3.56 11.75 -4.99
CA LYS A 265 -2.79 12.34 -3.88
C LYS A 265 -1.29 12.12 -4.03
N ILE A 266 -0.52 13.01 -3.41
CA ILE A 266 0.94 12.95 -3.27
C ILE A 266 1.26 13.09 -1.77
N ILE A 267 1.79 12.03 -1.16
CA ILE A 267 1.87 11.88 0.30
C ILE A 267 3.30 11.50 0.70
N LYS A 268 3.86 12.18 1.71
CA LYS A 268 5.24 11.92 2.21
C LYS A 268 6.29 11.87 1.10
N CYS A 269 6.11 12.67 0.04
CA CYS A 269 7.06 12.74 -1.05
C CYS A 269 7.99 13.93 -0.82
N ARG A 270 9.26 13.68 -0.48
CA ARG A 270 10.14 14.69 0.11
C ARG A 270 10.23 15.95 -0.75
N GLN A 271 10.47 15.83 -2.05
CA GLN A 271 10.47 16.97 -2.99
C GLN A 271 9.48 16.75 -4.13
N VAL A 272 8.58 17.70 -4.35
CA VAL A 272 7.54 17.65 -5.38
C VAL A 272 7.64 18.88 -6.27
N PHE A 273 8.03 18.70 -7.53
CA PHE A 273 8.14 19.79 -8.51
C PHE A 273 6.97 19.74 -9.49
N ILE A 274 6.11 20.75 -9.45
CA ILE A 274 4.90 20.88 -10.26
C ILE A 274 5.07 22.09 -11.22
N PRO A 275 4.63 22.00 -12.50
CA PRO A 275 4.66 23.12 -13.44
C PRO A 275 3.91 24.35 -12.91
N GLU A 276 4.37 25.54 -13.32
CA GLU A 276 3.80 26.82 -12.86
C GLU A 276 2.39 27.09 -13.38
N GLU A 277 2.02 26.42 -14.47
CA GLU A 277 0.70 26.45 -15.08
C GLU A 277 -0.36 25.74 -14.23
N ILE A 278 0.04 24.87 -13.31
CA ILE A 278 -0.88 24.19 -12.40
C ILE A 278 -1.32 25.16 -11.30
N PRO A 279 -2.64 25.40 -11.13
CA PRO A 279 -3.13 26.31 -10.12
C PRO A 279 -2.67 25.93 -8.70
N LYS A 280 -2.22 26.92 -7.93
CA LYS A 280 -1.69 26.72 -6.57
C LYS A 280 -2.64 25.95 -5.65
N LEU A 281 -3.93 26.24 -5.71
CA LEU A 281 -4.94 25.51 -4.93
C LEU A 281 -5.05 24.05 -5.34
N LEU A 282 -4.94 23.73 -6.64
CA LEU A 282 -4.95 22.35 -7.12
C LEU A 282 -3.70 21.59 -6.65
N ALA A 283 -2.52 22.20 -6.78
CA ALA A 283 -1.26 21.63 -6.29
C ALA A 283 -1.34 21.32 -4.78
N LEU A 284 -1.77 22.29 -3.97
CA LEU A 284 -1.94 22.13 -2.52
C LEU A 284 -3.04 21.13 -2.13
N ALA A 285 -4.08 20.99 -2.97
CA ALA A 285 -5.13 19.99 -2.78
C ALA A 285 -4.66 18.58 -3.10
N ARG A 286 -3.61 18.39 -3.92
CA ARG A 286 -3.06 17.07 -4.25
C ARG A 286 -1.90 16.67 -3.34
N THR A 287 -1.05 17.59 -2.89
CA THR A 287 0.03 17.29 -1.94
C THR A 287 -0.45 17.29 -0.49
N THR A 288 0.23 16.59 0.42
CA THR A 288 -0.09 16.55 1.86
C THR A 288 1.19 16.62 2.72
N GLU A 289 1.10 16.24 4.00
CA GLU A 289 2.23 16.20 4.94
C GLU A 289 3.44 15.44 4.40
N GLY A 290 4.63 15.89 4.83
CA GLY A 290 5.92 15.36 4.40
C GLY A 290 6.32 15.69 2.96
N CYS A 291 5.68 16.68 2.34
CA CYS A 291 6.02 17.13 0.97
C CYS A 291 6.52 18.58 0.93
N GLU A 292 7.77 18.77 0.50
CA GLU A 292 8.26 20.07 0.05
C GLU A 292 7.78 20.30 -1.38
N THR A 293 6.75 21.15 -1.54
CA THR A 293 6.10 21.35 -2.85
C THR A 293 6.59 22.63 -3.50
N TYR A 294 6.98 22.53 -4.77
CA TYR A 294 7.45 23.61 -5.62
C TYR A 294 6.51 23.79 -6.82
N LEU A 295 6.10 25.03 -7.09
CA LEU A 295 5.44 25.44 -8.35
C LEU A 295 6.44 26.24 -9.18
N GLY A 296 6.90 25.66 -10.28
CA GLY A 296 8.06 26.17 -11.01
C GLY A 296 9.28 26.25 -10.07
N LYS A 297 9.71 27.48 -9.76
CA LYS A 297 10.82 27.75 -8.81
C LYS A 297 10.33 28.17 -7.41
N GLU A 298 9.05 28.46 -7.23
CA GLU A 298 8.49 28.93 -5.95
C GLU A 298 8.19 27.74 -5.04
N LYS A 299 8.71 27.76 -3.80
CA LYS A 299 8.32 26.79 -2.76
C LYS A 299 6.99 27.23 -2.15
N ILE A 300 5.95 26.39 -2.29
CA ILE A 300 4.58 26.71 -1.86
C ILE A 300 4.11 25.97 -0.61
N ARG A 301 4.85 24.96 -0.14
CA ARG A 301 4.56 24.20 1.08
C ARG A 301 5.82 23.62 1.72
N CYS A 302 5.90 23.70 3.05
CA CYS A 302 6.84 22.98 3.92
C CYS A 302 6.04 22.18 4.96
N TYR A 303 6.46 20.94 5.18
CA TYR A 303 6.17 20.15 6.38
C TYR A 303 7.47 19.58 6.89
#